data_AF-A0A820RB93-F1
#
_entry.id   AF-A0A820RB93-F1
#
_cell.length_a   1.000
_cell.length_b   1.000
_cell.length_c   1.000
_cell.angle_alpha   90.00
_cell.angle_beta   90.00
_cell.angle_gamma   90.00
#
_symmetry.space_group_name_H-M   'P 1'
#
loop_
_entity.id
_entity.type
_entity.pdbx_description
1 polymer ?
#
loop_
_entity_poly.entity_id
_entity_poly.type
_entity_poly.pdbx_seq_one_letter_code
_entity_poly.pdbx_strand_id
1 'polypeptide(L)'
;MSLVTQTTNTTSVFIPPDREALSLMTKLKLDRFKLRKKKFDEEHIEIMKQNNDSAISLYDKVYMLKKSVERLFDEASKERYLKNFDPLLTIAKVNTSTSNNVLENFRQQFTKVIVGGKKRSEYNYLFGLIMSQWLSEQKNEYTTVEMKPTSKSLLTNEHLEKIIFNRPQLDLDRWRHFLQNKLFSFFDKDAKLKDAFEKFKNSTEQYGKLLLKEKVSYNDIRQAIDSLISNDSLDEYRKRLLTKMRLDENTVNEFASSLNLLISDLTDWNWPINGVRGIFRRNLVGKYRCFYEEDFLTAIFLEHLGLKWSYHFKLELKKLFRVLNKKSRDNCSSRSIQYERCLIQEDEYWMASLPDGLNNNSDAFYYA
;
A
#
# COMPACT_ATOMS: atom_id res chain seq x y z
N MET A 1 59.40 -34.19 1.06
CA MET A 1 58.04 -34.69 1.28
C MET A 1 57.23 -33.57 1.92
N SER A 2 56.50 -32.87 1.07
CA SER A 2 55.56 -31.80 1.39
C SER A 2 54.24 -32.42 1.87
N LEU A 3 53.75 -32.00 3.02
CA LEU A 3 52.33 -32.16 3.37
C LEU A 3 51.74 -30.77 3.53
N VAL A 4 51.13 -30.37 2.41
CA VAL A 4 50.29 -29.21 2.22
C VAL A 4 49.11 -29.29 3.18
N THR A 5 49.00 -28.36 4.13
CA THR A 5 47.76 -28.09 4.84
C THR A 5 47.07 -26.93 4.12
N GLN A 6 46.09 -27.27 3.29
CA GLN A 6 45.20 -26.31 2.65
C GLN A 6 44.36 -25.62 3.73
N THR A 7 44.63 -24.35 3.98
CA THR A 7 43.72 -23.44 4.68
C THR A 7 42.62 -23.04 3.71
N THR A 8 41.47 -23.72 3.79
CA THR A 8 40.25 -23.27 3.09
C THR A 8 39.67 -22.06 3.81
N ASN A 9 40.17 -20.87 3.49
CA ASN A 9 39.53 -19.60 3.81
C ASN A 9 38.20 -19.52 3.05
N THR A 10 37.11 -19.91 3.70
CA THR A 10 35.74 -19.58 3.28
C THR A 10 35.36 -18.25 3.90
N THR A 11 35.85 -17.16 3.32
CA THR A 11 35.36 -15.81 3.60
C THR A 11 33.93 -15.71 3.10
N SER A 12 32.95 -15.85 4.00
CA SER A 12 31.56 -15.55 3.75
C SER A 12 31.41 -14.03 3.55
N VAL A 13 31.50 -13.58 2.30
CA VAL A 13 31.31 -12.17 1.97
C VAL A 13 29.82 -11.90 1.83
N PHE A 14 29.30 -11.21 2.84
CA PHE A 14 27.93 -10.81 3.08
C PHE A 14 27.51 -9.67 2.13
N ILE A 15 26.38 -9.81 1.43
CA ILE A 15 25.78 -8.71 0.66
C ILE A 15 25.32 -7.64 1.67
N PRO A 16 25.71 -6.36 1.54
CA PRO A 16 25.16 -5.30 2.37
C PRO A 16 23.66 -5.15 2.03
N PRO A 17 22.77 -5.41 2.98
CA PRO A 17 21.33 -5.54 2.74
C PRO A 17 20.58 -4.27 2.32
N ASP A 18 21.24 -3.10 2.39
CA ASP A 18 20.80 -1.86 1.74
C ASP A 18 20.55 -2.11 0.23
N ARG A 19 21.36 -2.97 -0.39
CA ARG A 19 21.28 -3.31 -1.82
C ARG A 19 20.11 -4.24 -2.16
N GLU A 20 19.65 -5.09 -1.23
CA GLU A 20 18.52 -5.98 -1.48
C GLU A 20 17.22 -5.19 -1.57
N ALA A 21 16.97 -4.29 -0.61
CA ALA A 21 15.81 -3.39 -0.63
C ALA A 21 15.84 -2.47 -1.87
N LEU A 22 17.00 -1.91 -2.21
CA LEU A 22 17.16 -1.13 -3.44
C LEU A 22 16.91 -1.96 -4.70
N SER A 23 17.35 -3.23 -4.74
CA SER A 23 17.10 -4.13 -5.88
C SER A 23 15.62 -4.47 -6.04
N LEU A 24 14.90 -4.68 -4.92
CA LEU A 24 13.47 -4.97 -4.91
C LEU A 24 12.67 -3.73 -5.31
N MET A 25 13.04 -2.57 -4.78
CA MET A 25 12.43 -1.29 -5.16
C MET A 25 12.66 -0.99 -6.65
N THR A 26 13.85 -1.30 -7.17
CA THR A 26 14.16 -1.16 -8.61
C THR A 26 13.33 -2.13 -9.45
N LYS A 27 13.20 -3.40 -9.04
CA LYS A 27 12.34 -4.39 -9.72
C LYS A 27 10.88 -3.95 -9.73
N LEU A 28 10.35 -3.52 -8.60
CA LEU A 28 8.97 -3.02 -8.49
C LEU A 28 8.74 -1.80 -9.39
N LYS A 29 9.67 -0.84 -9.40
CA LYS A 29 9.59 0.31 -10.31
C LYS A 29 9.67 -0.13 -11.79
N LEU A 30 10.48 -1.13 -12.12
CA LEU A 30 10.59 -1.66 -13.48
C LEU A 30 9.30 -2.35 -13.91
N ASP A 31 8.76 -3.25 -13.09
CA ASP A 31 7.49 -3.93 -13.38
C ASP A 31 6.37 -2.92 -13.59
N ARG A 32 6.39 -1.82 -12.83
CA ARG A 32 5.47 -0.70 -13.01
C ARG A 32 5.71 0.08 -14.29
N PHE A 33 6.95 0.39 -14.63
CA PHE A 33 7.25 1.01 -15.92
C PHE A 33 6.79 0.13 -17.08
N LYS A 34 6.90 -1.20 -16.94
CA LYS A 34 6.39 -2.17 -17.92
C LYS A 34 4.87 -2.11 -18.04
N LEU A 35 4.15 -2.15 -16.92
CA LEU A 35 2.68 -2.04 -16.90
C LEU A 35 2.20 -0.69 -17.45
N ARG A 36 2.80 0.41 -17.00
CA ARG A 36 2.49 1.76 -17.48
C ARG A 36 2.75 1.90 -18.96
N LYS A 37 3.86 1.36 -19.47
CA LYS A 37 4.16 1.31 -20.90
C LYS A 37 3.09 0.52 -21.66
N LYS A 38 2.72 -0.68 -21.18
CA LYS A 38 1.68 -1.50 -21.82
C LYS A 38 0.34 -0.76 -21.90
N LYS A 39 -0.13 -0.16 -20.80
CA LYS A 39 -1.35 0.66 -20.75
C LYS A 39 -1.24 1.84 -21.75
N PHE A 40 -0.10 2.54 -21.77
CA PHE A 40 0.14 3.66 -22.67
C PHE A 40 0.16 3.22 -24.15
N ASP A 41 0.77 2.09 -24.47
CA ASP A 41 0.84 1.55 -25.84
C ASP A 41 -0.55 1.12 -26.34
N GLU A 42 -1.34 0.46 -25.50
CA GLU A 42 -2.73 0.06 -25.81
C GLU A 42 -3.61 1.29 -26.09
N GLU A 43 -3.60 2.28 -25.20
CA GLU A 43 -4.37 3.51 -25.38
C GLU A 43 -3.85 4.35 -26.56
N HIS A 44 -2.54 4.42 -26.79
CA HIS A 44 -1.98 5.13 -27.94
C HIS A 44 -2.43 4.51 -29.27
N ILE A 45 -2.52 3.18 -29.36
CA ILE A 45 -3.04 2.49 -30.57
C ILE A 45 -4.50 2.85 -30.79
N GLU A 46 -5.31 2.87 -29.73
CA GLU A 46 -6.73 3.22 -29.81
C GLU A 46 -6.92 4.69 -30.26
N ILE A 47 -6.17 5.61 -29.67
CA ILE A 47 -6.21 7.04 -30.00
C ILE A 47 -5.79 7.29 -31.45
N MET A 48 -4.73 6.62 -31.92
CA MET A 48 -4.25 6.80 -33.30
C MET A 48 -5.22 6.23 -34.33
N LYS A 49 -5.92 5.13 -34.02
CA LYS A 49 -7.00 4.61 -34.87
C LYS A 49 -8.15 5.63 -34.98
N GLN A 50 -8.64 6.12 -33.84
CA GLN A 50 -9.75 7.07 -33.79
C GLN A 50 -9.39 8.45 -34.40
N ASN A 51 -8.14 8.90 -34.30
CA ASN A 51 -7.72 10.16 -34.90
C ASN A 51 -7.64 10.08 -36.43
N ASN A 52 -7.30 8.91 -36.97
CA ASN A 52 -7.21 8.64 -38.41
C ASN A 52 -8.58 8.45 -39.08
N ASP A 53 -9.64 8.23 -38.32
CA ASP A 53 -11.00 8.17 -38.86
C ASP A 53 -11.40 9.53 -39.45
N SER A 54 -11.62 9.56 -40.76
CA SER A 54 -11.97 10.76 -41.52
C SER A 54 -13.40 11.25 -41.30
N ALA A 55 -14.24 10.46 -40.61
CA ALA A 55 -15.64 10.75 -40.34
C ALA A 55 -15.88 11.71 -39.16
N ILE A 56 -14.85 12.02 -38.35
CA ILE A 56 -14.98 12.78 -37.10
C ILE A 56 -14.66 14.27 -37.33
N SER A 57 -15.51 15.16 -36.81
CA SER A 57 -15.28 16.62 -36.83
C SER A 57 -13.99 17.02 -36.12
N LEU A 58 -13.33 18.07 -36.59
CA LEU A 58 -12.06 18.58 -36.02
C LEU A 58 -12.20 18.87 -34.50
N TYR A 59 -13.35 19.39 -34.08
CA TYR A 59 -13.65 19.67 -32.68
C TYR A 59 -13.70 18.39 -31.84
N ASP A 60 -14.41 17.37 -32.32
CA ASP A 60 -14.56 16.10 -31.63
C ASP A 60 -13.20 15.37 -31.51
N LYS A 61 -12.33 15.49 -32.53
CA LYS A 61 -10.96 14.99 -32.47
C LYS A 61 -10.15 15.66 -31.37
N VAL A 62 -10.20 16.99 -31.26
CA VAL A 62 -9.49 17.74 -30.22
C VAL A 62 -10.04 17.43 -28.83
N TYR A 63 -11.36 17.29 -28.68
CA TYR A 63 -11.99 16.93 -27.42
C TYR A 63 -11.59 15.51 -26.96
N MET A 64 -11.54 14.55 -27.88
CA MET A 64 -11.08 13.19 -27.59
C MET A 64 -9.60 13.15 -27.22
N LEU A 65 -8.75 13.90 -27.94
CA LEU A 65 -7.33 14.03 -27.59
C LEU A 65 -7.15 14.66 -26.20
N LYS A 66 -7.92 15.69 -25.87
CA LYS A 66 -7.91 16.28 -24.51
C LYS A 66 -8.27 15.24 -23.45
N LYS A 67 -9.38 14.51 -23.65
CA LYS A 67 -9.83 13.45 -22.73
C LYS A 67 -8.79 12.34 -22.58
N SER A 68 -8.06 12.03 -23.65
CA SER A 68 -6.96 11.06 -23.60
C SER A 68 -5.76 11.56 -22.78
N VAL A 69 -5.42 12.85 -22.87
CA VAL A 69 -4.39 13.46 -22.02
C VAL A 69 -4.81 13.46 -20.55
N GLU A 70 -6.10 13.69 -20.26
CA GLU A 70 -6.65 13.59 -18.90
C GLU A 70 -6.58 12.17 -18.31
N ARG A 71 -6.60 11.13 -19.15
CA ARG A 71 -6.50 9.72 -18.72
C ARG A 71 -5.06 9.27 -18.53
N LEU A 72 -4.18 9.61 -19.48
CA LEU A 72 -2.82 9.07 -19.58
C LEU A 72 -1.80 9.72 -18.64
N PHE A 73 -2.01 10.99 -18.27
CA PHE A 73 -0.99 11.77 -17.56
C PHE A 73 -1.36 12.02 -16.10
N ASP A 74 -0.36 12.18 -15.24
CA ASP A 74 -0.56 12.46 -13.81
C ASP A 74 -1.09 13.89 -13.59
N GLU A 75 -1.78 14.17 -12.48
CA GLU A 75 -2.39 15.49 -12.17
C GLU A 75 -1.45 16.69 -12.39
N ALA A 76 -0.20 16.60 -11.94
CA ALA A 76 0.79 17.66 -12.13
C ALA A 76 1.09 17.94 -13.62
N SER A 77 1.03 16.90 -14.45
CA SER A 77 1.19 17.02 -15.91
C SER A 77 -0.11 17.53 -16.55
N LYS A 78 -1.28 17.09 -16.07
CA LYS A 78 -2.60 17.58 -16.53
C LYS A 78 -2.70 19.10 -16.38
N GLU A 79 -2.36 19.63 -15.21
CA GLU A 79 -2.41 21.07 -14.97
C GLU A 79 -1.51 21.86 -15.94
N ARG A 80 -0.31 21.36 -16.21
CA ARG A 80 0.64 22.00 -17.12
C ARG A 80 0.11 22.04 -18.56
N TYR A 81 -0.55 20.97 -19.00
CA TYR A 81 -1.02 20.83 -20.38
C TYR A 81 -2.46 21.27 -20.61
N LEU A 82 -3.30 21.46 -19.58
CA LEU A 82 -4.74 21.71 -19.74
C LEU A 82 -5.22 23.06 -19.21
N LYS A 83 -4.45 23.78 -18.38
CA LYS A 83 -4.88 25.01 -17.67
C LYS A 83 -5.54 26.08 -18.54
N ASN A 84 -5.17 26.22 -19.80
CA ASN A 84 -5.66 27.29 -20.68
C ASN A 84 -6.65 26.82 -21.75
N PHE A 85 -6.97 25.52 -21.81
CA PHE A 85 -7.65 24.94 -22.97
C PHE A 85 -9.17 24.95 -22.84
N ASP A 86 -9.72 24.88 -21.63
CA ASP A 86 -11.18 24.87 -21.41
C ASP A 86 -11.90 26.12 -21.92
N PRO A 87 -11.42 27.35 -21.64
CA PRO A 87 -12.06 28.57 -22.17
C PRO A 87 -11.91 28.68 -23.69
N LEU A 88 -10.82 28.16 -24.25
CA LEU A 88 -10.53 28.24 -25.68
C LEU A 88 -11.37 27.24 -26.48
N LEU A 89 -11.69 26.07 -25.91
CA LEU A 89 -12.57 25.08 -26.52
C LEU A 89 -14.04 25.55 -26.56
N THR A 90 -14.51 26.29 -25.56
CA THR A 90 -15.84 26.92 -25.59
C THR A 90 -15.92 28.02 -26.65
N ILE A 91 -14.89 28.86 -26.78
CA ILE A 91 -14.82 29.89 -27.83
C ILE A 91 -14.77 29.25 -29.23
N ALA A 92 -14.00 28.17 -29.38
CA ALA A 92 -13.86 27.41 -30.61
C ALA A 92 -15.18 26.78 -31.11
N LYS A 93 -16.14 26.54 -30.21
CA LYS A 93 -17.47 26.01 -30.53
C LYS A 93 -18.40 27.08 -31.14
N VAL A 94 -18.15 28.35 -30.83
CA VAL A 94 -19.03 29.47 -31.21
C VAL A 94 -18.60 30.13 -32.53
N ASN A 95 -17.30 30.17 -32.84
CA ASN A 95 -16.76 30.84 -34.02
C ASN A 95 -16.16 29.82 -35.00
N THR A 96 -16.60 29.77 -36.26
CA THR A 96 -16.21 28.71 -37.21
C THR A 96 -14.92 28.96 -38.01
N SER A 97 -14.56 30.21 -38.27
CA SER A 97 -13.50 30.56 -39.24
C SER A 97 -12.12 30.81 -38.61
N THR A 98 -12.04 31.47 -37.45
CA THR A 98 -10.79 31.62 -36.68
C THR A 98 -10.46 30.40 -35.81
N SER A 99 -11.46 29.57 -35.52
CA SER A 99 -11.34 28.38 -34.66
C SER A 99 -10.61 27.21 -35.33
N ASN A 100 -10.72 27.02 -36.65
CA ASN A 100 -10.09 25.87 -37.32
C ASN A 100 -8.56 25.88 -37.20
N ASN A 101 -7.91 27.04 -37.33
CA ASN A 101 -6.45 27.15 -37.14
C ASN A 101 -6.03 26.92 -35.69
N VAL A 102 -6.84 27.36 -34.73
CA VAL A 102 -6.61 27.19 -33.30
C VAL A 102 -6.79 25.72 -32.88
N LEU A 103 -7.86 25.08 -33.36
CA LEU A 103 -8.13 23.66 -33.17
C LEU A 103 -7.06 22.79 -33.82
N GLU A 104 -6.53 23.17 -34.98
CA GLU A 104 -5.44 22.46 -35.63
C GLU A 104 -4.13 22.58 -34.85
N ASN A 105 -3.83 23.76 -34.31
CA ASN A 105 -2.69 23.93 -33.38
C ASN A 105 -2.87 23.07 -32.12
N PHE A 106 -4.08 23.03 -31.54
CA PHE A 106 -4.38 22.16 -30.40
C PHE A 106 -4.22 20.68 -30.73
N ARG A 107 -4.70 20.25 -31.89
CA ARG A 107 -4.50 18.89 -32.38
C ARG A 107 -3.01 18.55 -32.44
N GLN A 108 -2.19 19.43 -33.00
CA GLN A 108 -0.75 19.24 -33.07
C GLN A 108 -0.09 19.23 -31.70
N GLN A 109 -0.49 20.12 -30.78
CA GLN A 109 0.05 20.16 -29.43
C GLN A 109 -0.29 18.88 -28.65
N PHE A 110 -1.55 18.45 -28.64
CA PHE A 110 -1.96 17.22 -27.97
C PHE A 110 -1.28 15.99 -28.60
N THR A 111 -1.19 15.93 -29.92
CA THR A 111 -0.47 14.86 -30.61
C THR A 111 1.01 14.84 -30.20
N LYS A 112 1.68 16.00 -30.15
CA LYS A 112 3.07 16.11 -29.68
C LYS A 112 3.23 15.67 -28.22
N VAL A 113 2.30 16.06 -27.35
CA VAL A 113 2.31 15.67 -25.93
C VAL A 113 2.14 14.16 -25.78
N ILE A 114 1.21 13.55 -26.51
CA ILE A 114 0.95 12.10 -26.48
C ILE A 114 2.15 11.32 -27.02
N VAL A 115 2.70 11.72 -28.18
CA VAL A 115 3.90 11.09 -28.76
C VAL A 115 5.12 11.26 -27.85
N GLY A 116 5.28 12.44 -27.24
CA GLY A 116 6.31 12.70 -26.25
C GLY A 116 6.15 11.82 -25.00
N GLY A 117 4.92 11.65 -24.53
CA GLY A 117 4.56 10.75 -23.43
C GLY A 117 4.93 9.30 -23.75
N LYS A 118 4.63 8.83 -24.97
CA LYS A 118 5.02 7.49 -25.43
C LYS A 118 6.52 7.29 -25.36
N LYS A 119 7.29 8.19 -25.98
CA LYS A 119 8.76 8.13 -25.95
C LYS A 119 9.32 8.15 -24.53
N ARG A 120 8.76 8.99 -23.65
CA ARG A 120 9.17 9.04 -22.24
C ARG A 120 8.90 7.71 -21.53
N SER A 121 7.76 7.06 -21.81
CA SER A 121 7.46 5.74 -21.25
C SER A 121 8.42 4.66 -21.75
N GLU A 122 8.81 4.71 -23.03
CA GLU A 122 9.80 3.80 -23.63
C GLU A 122 11.20 4.00 -23.02
N TYR A 123 11.63 5.25 -22.86
CA TYR A 123 12.93 5.57 -22.23
C TYR A 123 12.97 5.17 -20.76
N ASN A 124 11.91 5.43 -19.99
CA ASN A 124 11.84 5.00 -18.60
C ASN A 124 11.92 3.47 -18.48
N TYR A 125 11.26 2.74 -19.39
CA TYR A 125 11.33 1.28 -19.43
C TYR A 125 12.74 0.79 -19.81
N LEU A 126 13.38 1.37 -20.84
CA LEU A 126 14.73 1.02 -21.25
C LEU A 126 15.77 1.32 -20.17
N PHE A 127 15.65 2.46 -19.49
CA PHE A 127 16.46 2.79 -18.33
C PHE A 127 16.27 1.75 -17.20
N GLY A 128 15.02 1.35 -16.94
CA GLY A 128 14.71 0.29 -15.99
C GLY A 128 15.39 -1.03 -16.34
N LEU A 129 15.34 -1.44 -17.62
CA LEU A 129 16.02 -2.64 -18.11
C LEU A 129 17.54 -2.57 -17.91
N ILE A 130 18.18 -1.46 -18.30
CA ILE A 130 19.63 -1.27 -18.11
C ILE A 130 19.98 -1.33 -16.62
N MET A 131 19.21 -0.65 -15.77
CA MET A 131 19.44 -0.68 -14.32
C MET A 131 19.29 -2.09 -13.76
N SER A 132 18.29 -2.85 -14.22
CA SER A 132 18.12 -4.25 -13.80
C SER A 132 19.25 -5.16 -14.29
N GLN A 133 19.75 -4.93 -15.50
CA GLN A 133 20.89 -5.66 -16.05
C GLN A 133 22.15 -5.33 -15.25
N TRP A 134 22.41 -4.05 -14.99
CA TRP A 134 23.52 -3.60 -14.15
C TRP A 134 23.47 -4.20 -12.74
N LEU A 135 22.29 -4.23 -12.11
CA LEU A 135 22.10 -4.89 -10.82
C LEU A 135 22.27 -6.41 -10.89
N SER A 136 21.95 -7.04 -12.01
CA SER A 136 22.08 -8.49 -12.21
C SER A 136 23.53 -8.90 -12.49
N GLU A 137 24.27 -8.08 -13.25
CA GLU A 137 25.70 -8.25 -13.50
C GLU A 137 26.50 -8.15 -12.20
N GLN A 138 26.11 -7.27 -11.27
CA GLN A 138 26.69 -7.23 -9.93
C GLN A 138 26.34 -8.44 -9.04
N LYS A 139 25.23 -9.15 -9.32
CA LYS A 139 24.89 -10.37 -8.59
C LYS A 139 25.73 -11.58 -9.02
N ASN A 140 26.25 -11.58 -10.25
CA ASN A 140 27.02 -12.70 -10.80
C ASN A 140 28.42 -12.87 -10.16
N GLU A 141 28.86 -11.93 -9.30
CA GLU A 141 30.07 -12.10 -8.47
C GLU A 141 29.81 -12.85 -7.14
N TYR A 142 28.55 -13.18 -6.83
CA TYR A 142 28.19 -13.79 -5.54
C TYR A 142 27.31 -15.03 -5.76
N THR A 143 27.92 -16.21 -5.63
CA THR A 143 27.21 -17.48 -5.61
C THR A 143 26.25 -17.51 -4.43
N THR A 144 24.95 -17.59 -4.73
CA THR A 144 23.88 -17.81 -3.76
C THR A 144 24.15 -19.11 -3.00
N VAL A 145 24.58 -19.00 -1.74
CA VAL A 145 24.53 -20.12 -0.79
C VAL A 145 23.08 -20.28 -0.40
N GLU A 146 22.37 -21.19 -1.07
CA GLU A 146 21.12 -21.72 -0.55
C GLU A 146 21.40 -22.31 0.83
N MET A 147 20.94 -21.62 1.89
CA MET A 147 20.85 -22.22 3.22
C MET A 147 19.83 -23.36 3.12
N LYS A 148 20.34 -24.59 2.94
CA LYS A 148 19.55 -25.80 3.12
C LYS A 148 18.86 -25.72 4.48
N PRO A 149 17.53 -25.87 4.56
CA PRO A 149 16.84 -25.88 5.84
C PRO A 149 17.37 -27.07 6.63
N THR A 150 18.00 -26.78 7.77
CA THR A 150 18.45 -27.79 8.74
C THR A 150 17.28 -28.72 9.05
N SER A 151 17.49 -30.01 8.76
CA SER A 151 16.52 -31.11 8.70
C SER A 151 15.90 -31.53 10.05
N LYS A 152 15.80 -30.63 11.03
CA LYS A 152 15.32 -30.92 12.38
C LYS A 152 13.88 -30.46 12.70
N SER A 153 13.15 -29.84 11.76
CA SER A 153 11.76 -29.37 12.00
C SER A 153 10.67 -30.05 11.16
N LEU A 154 11.01 -31.02 10.31
CA LEU A 154 10.09 -31.62 9.33
C LEU A 154 8.89 -32.34 9.98
N LEU A 155 9.08 -32.99 11.14
CA LEU A 155 8.03 -33.82 11.76
C LEU A 155 6.89 -33.01 12.42
N THR A 156 7.11 -31.73 12.75
CA THR A 156 6.05 -30.85 13.30
C THR A 156 5.27 -30.11 12.21
N ASN A 157 5.80 -30.06 10.98
CA ASN A 157 5.20 -29.30 9.89
C ASN A 157 4.02 -30.04 9.25
N GLU A 158 4.06 -31.36 9.10
CA GLU A 158 2.98 -32.08 8.39
C GLU A 158 1.62 -31.98 9.08
N HIS A 159 1.58 -32.00 10.42
CA HIS A 159 0.33 -31.84 11.18
C HIS A 159 -0.17 -30.39 11.14
N LEU A 160 0.74 -29.42 11.23
CA LEU A 160 0.41 -28.00 11.09
C LEU A 160 -0.05 -27.65 9.67
N GLU A 161 0.59 -28.20 8.65
CA GLU A 161 0.20 -28.07 7.24
C GLU A 161 -1.19 -28.66 7.01
N LYS A 162 -1.49 -29.83 7.57
CA LYS A 162 -2.84 -30.40 7.53
C LYS A 162 -3.88 -29.52 8.25
N ILE A 163 -3.54 -28.81 9.32
CA ILE A 163 -4.50 -27.92 9.99
C ILE A 163 -4.67 -26.60 9.22
N ILE A 164 -3.58 -26.04 8.69
CA ILE A 164 -3.56 -24.71 8.06
C ILE A 164 -4.11 -24.76 6.63
N PHE A 165 -3.74 -25.80 5.86
CA PHE A 165 -4.08 -25.88 4.44
C PHE A 165 -5.30 -26.76 4.14
N ASN A 166 -5.79 -27.56 5.09
CA ASN A 166 -7.12 -28.16 4.94
C ASN A 166 -8.17 -27.10 5.22
N ARG A 167 -8.73 -26.57 4.13
CA ARG A 167 -9.84 -25.63 4.19
C ARG A 167 -11.00 -26.26 4.97
N PRO A 168 -11.44 -25.68 6.10
CA PRO A 168 -12.62 -26.19 6.79
C PRO A 168 -13.83 -26.08 5.86
N GLN A 169 -14.74 -27.06 5.90
CA GLN A 169 -16.04 -26.94 5.26
C GLN A 169 -16.87 -25.90 6.01
N LEU A 170 -16.68 -24.63 5.65
CA LEU A 170 -17.40 -23.49 6.19
C LEU A 170 -18.62 -23.22 5.31
N ASP A 171 -19.79 -23.20 5.94
CA ASP A 171 -21.01 -22.66 5.35
C ASP A 171 -20.89 -21.13 5.22
N LEU A 172 -20.39 -20.70 4.07
CA LEU A 172 -20.15 -19.29 3.77
C LEU A 172 -21.43 -18.47 3.79
N ASP A 173 -22.57 -19.07 3.43
CA ASP A 173 -23.85 -18.37 3.35
C ASP A 173 -24.39 -18.07 4.74
N ARG A 174 -24.32 -19.05 5.65
CA ARG A 174 -24.66 -18.82 7.06
C ARG A 174 -23.74 -17.79 7.72
N TRP A 175 -22.45 -17.80 7.38
CA TRP A 175 -21.48 -16.84 7.92
C TRP A 175 -21.74 -15.41 7.41
N ARG A 176 -22.03 -15.27 6.10
CA ARG A 176 -22.45 -13.98 5.50
C ARG A 176 -23.74 -13.47 6.12
N HIS A 177 -24.75 -14.32 6.28
CA HIS A 177 -25.99 -13.96 6.96
C HIS A 177 -25.74 -13.49 8.40
N PHE A 178 -24.85 -14.15 9.13
CA PHE A 178 -24.51 -13.74 10.49
C PHE A 178 -23.88 -12.34 10.53
N LEU A 179 -22.88 -12.08 9.69
CA LEU A 179 -22.21 -10.77 9.64
C LEU A 179 -23.14 -9.64 9.19
N GLN A 180 -23.95 -9.88 8.16
CA GLN A 180 -24.82 -8.85 7.57
C GLN A 180 -26.05 -8.58 8.42
N ASN A 181 -26.70 -9.62 8.93
CA ASN A 181 -28.05 -9.51 9.50
C ASN A 181 -28.10 -9.70 11.02
N LYS A 182 -27.11 -10.34 11.64
CA LYS A 182 -27.17 -10.68 13.09
C LYS A 182 -26.19 -9.90 13.94
N LEU A 183 -24.92 -9.81 13.54
CA LEU A 183 -23.83 -9.26 14.37
C LEU A 183 -24.12 -7.83 14.85
N PHE A 184 -24.70 -7.00 13.99
CA PHE A 184 -24.99 -5.59 14.27
C PHE A 184 -26.48 -5.27 14.47
N SER A 185 -27.36 -6.28 14.47
CA SER A 185 -28.81 -6.11 14.66
C SER A 185 -29.20 -5.45 16.00
N PHE A 186 -28.29 -5.47 16.98
CA PHE A 186 -28.50 -4.78 18.24
C PHE A 186 -28.62 -3.26 18.08
N PHE A 187 -27.92 -2.67 17.10
CA PHE A 187 -27.95 -1.23 16.85
C PHE A 187 -29.28 -0.75 16.27
N ASP A 188 -30.06 -1.64 15.64
CA ASP A 188 -31.37 -1.31 15.06
C ASP A 188 -32.50 -1.16 16.10
N LYS A 189 -32.25 -1.56 17.36
CA LYS A 189 -33.26 -1.54 18.42
C LYS A 189 -33.61 -0.13 18.90
N ASP A 190 -32.66 0.79 18.86
CA ASP A 190 -32.83 2.17 19.31
C ASP A 190 -32.43 3.17 18.22
N ALA A 191 -33.23 4.20 18.00
CA ALA A 191 -32.92 5.25 17.02
C ALA A 191 -31.56 5.94 17.26
N LYS A 192 -31.17 6.16 18.52
CA LYS A 192 -29.87 6.78 18.88
C LYS A 192 -28.68 5.86 18.59
N LEU A 193 -28.83 4.55 18.82
CA LEU A 193 -27.76 3.57 18.53
C LEU A 193 -27.62 3.37 17.03
N LYS A 194 -28.74 3.35 16.30
CA LYS A 194 -28.77 3.29 14.85
C LYS A 194 -28.07 4.48 14.22
N ASP A 195 -28.40 5.71 14.65
CA ASP A 195 -27.74 6.94 14.18
C ASP A 195 -26.22 6.94 14.49
N ALA A 196 -25.82 6.50 15.69
CA ALA A 196 -24.40 6.40 16.05
C ALA A 196 -23.65 5.38 15.17
N PHE A 197 -24.28 4.25 14.84
CA PHE A 197 -23.70 3.23 13.99
C PHE A 197 -23.66 3.64 12.51
N GLU A 198 -24.66 4.36 12.02
CA GLU A 198 -24.66 4.96 10.68
C GLU A 198 -23.55 6.02 10.56
N LYS A 199 -23.37 6.86 11.57
CA LYS A 199 -22.24 7.81 11.65
C LYS A 199 -20.89 7.12 11.63
N PHE A 200 -20.73 6.03 12.39
CA PHE A 200 -19.53 5.19 12.36
C PHE A 200 -19.25 4.69 10.93
N LYS A 201 -20.24 4.06 10.28
CA LYS A 201 -20.09 3.55 8.90
C LYS A 201 -19.71 4.64 7.91
N ASN A 202 -20.42 5.77 7.94
CA ASN A 202 -20.17 6.89 7.04
C ASN A 202 -18.77 7.49 7.26
N SER A 203 -18.35 7.64 8.52
CA SER A 203 -17.01 8.11 8.87
C SER A 203 -15.94 7.15 8.35
N THR A 204 -16.12 5.85 8.55
CA THR A 204 -15.18 4.81 8.08
C THR A 204 -15.10 4.73 6.55
N GLU A 205 -16.23 4.86 5.85
CA GLU A 205 -16.23 4.89 4.38
C GLU A 205 -15.53 6.16 3.85
N GLN A 206 -15.81 7.32 4.44
CA GLN A 206 -15.16 8.58 4.07
C GLN A 206 -13.66 8.50 4.34
N TYR A 207 -13.25 7.96 5.48
CA TYR A 207 -11.84 7.79 5.83
C TYR A 207 -11.13 6.86 4.85
N GLY A 208 -11.73 5.74 4.47
CA GLY A 208 -11.16 4.86 3.44
C GLY A 208 -10.94 5.58 2.11
N LYS A 209 -11.88 6.42 1.67
CA LYS A 209 -11.73 7.23 0.44
C LYS A 209 -10.67 8.33 0.58
N LEU A 210 -10.51 8.91 1.76
CA LEU A 210 -9.49 9.92 2.04
C LEU A 210 -8.08 9.30 2.05
N LEU A 211 -7.93 8.14 2.69
CA LEU A 211 -6.66 7.43 2.82
C LEU A 211 -6.08 7.03 1.46
N LEU A 212 -6.93 6.71 0.47
CA LEU A 212 -6.48 6.45 -0.90
C LEU A 212 -6.00 7.69 -1.66
N LYS A 213 -6.34 8.90 -1.19
CA LYS A 213 -5.94 10.18 -1.80
C LYS A 213 -4.78 10.84 -1.07
N GLU A 214 -4.60 10.52 0.21
CA GLU A 214 -3.54 11.06 1.05
C GLU A 214 -2.17 10.58 0.54
N LYS A 215 -1.24 11.51 0.39
CA LYS A 215 0.14 11.17 0.03
C LYS A 215 0.90 10.79 1.28
N VAL A 216 1.61 9.68 1.21
CA VAL A 216 2.53 9.21 2.24
C VAL A 216 3.74 10.13 2.26
N SER A 217 4.01 10.69 3.44
CA SER A 217 5.15 11.58 3.67
C SER A 217 6.36 10.82 4.23
N TYR A 218 7.51 11.49 4.22
CA TYR A 218 8.73 11.00 4.88
C TYR A 218 8.49 10.60 6.35
N ASN A 219 7.73 11.41 7.10
CA ASN A 219 7.48 11.17 8.52
C ASN A 219 6.60 9.93 8.74
N ASP A 220 5.62 9.71 7.87
CA ASP A 220 4.76 8.52 7.93
C ASP A 220 5.58 7.22 7.77
N ILE A 221 6.58 7.23 6.88
CA ILE A 221 7.47 6.08 6.69
C ILE A 221 8.34 5.83 7.90
N ARG A 222 8.90 6.90 8.47
CA ARG A 222 9.73 6.80 9.66
C ARG A 222 8.95 6.19 10.83
N GLN A 223 7.71 6.65 11.03
CA GLN A 223 6.82 6.11 12.05
C GLN A 223 6.48 4.62 11.81
N ALA A 224 6.21 4.24 10.55
CA ALA A 224 5.96 2.85 10.21
C ALA A 224 7.20 1.96 10.45
N ILE A 225 8.40 2.45 10.11
CA ILE A 225 9.65 1.75 10.40
C ILE A 225 9.87 1.60 11.91
N ASP A 226 9.61 2.66 12.68
CA ASP A 226 9.75 2.64 14.14
C ASP A 226 8.82 1.60 14.78
N SER A 227 7.56 1.57 14.35
CA SER A 227 6.58 0.58 14.80
C SER A 227 6.99 -0.85 14.42
N LEU A 228 7.51 -1.05 13.20
CA LEU A 228 8.02 -2.36 12.76
C LEU A 228 9.23 -2.84 13.59
N ILE A 229 10.10 -1.92 14.01
CA ILE A 229 11.27 -2.25 14.84
C ILE A 229 10.82 -2.61 16.26
N SER A 230 9.86 -1.88 16.83
CA SER A 230 9.31 -2.19 18.16
C SER A 230 8.57 -3.53 18.16
N ASN A 231 7.81 -3.82 17.11
CA ASN A 231 7.04 -5.05 17.00
C ASN A 231 7.94 -6.29 16.85
N ASP A 232 7.56 -7.42 17.46
CA ASP A 232 8.29 -8.70 17.35
C ASP A 232 8.06 -9.43 16.01
N SER A 233 7.54 -8.71 15.00
CA SER A 233 7.23 -9.30 13.69
C SER A 233 8.49 -9.62 12.88
N LEU A 234 9.54 -8.83 13.06
CA LEU A 234 10.78 -8.92 12.29
C LEU A 234 11.86 -9.71 13.02
N ASP A 235 12.76 -10.34 12.26
CA ASP A 235 13.99 -10.92 12.82
C ASP A 235 14.95 -9.84 13.29
N GLU A 236 15.83 -10.15 14.25
CA GLU A 236 16.79 -9.20 14.81
C GLU A 236 17.72 -8.62 13.72
N TYR A 237 18.10 -9.46 12.76
CA TYR A 237 18.86 -9.02 11.59
C TYR A 237 18.11 -7.95 10.78
N ARG A 238 16.83 -8.21 10.47
CA ARG A 238 15.98 -7.30 9.70
C ARG A 238 15.68 -6.01 10.46
N LYS A 239 15.55 -6.07 11.78
CA LYS A 239 15.42 -4.88 12.65
C LYS A 239 16.66 -3.99 12.55
N ARG A 240 17.86 -4.56 12.72
CA ARG A 240 19.13 -3.81 12.61
C ARG A 240 19.26 -3.12 11.25
N LEU A 241 18.82 -3.80 10.19
CA LEU A 241 18.83 -3.23 8.85
C LEU A 241 17.85 -2.06 8.69
N LEU A 242 16.59 -2.25 9.08
CA LEU A 242 15.61 -1.17 9.01
C LEU A 242 16.06 0.04 9.82
N THR A 243 16.71 -0.16 10.97
CA THR A 243 17.33 0.92 11.74
C THR A 243 18.38 1.67 10.93
N LYS A 244 19.20 0.97 10.13
CA LYS A 244 20.19 1.60 9.26
C LYS A 244 19.52 2.36 8.10
N MET A 245 18.54 1.76 7.44
CA MET A 245 17.78 2.39 6.35
C MET A 245 17.00 3.63 6.82
N ARG A 246 16.49 3.61 8.06
CA ARG A 246 15.80 4.75 8.69
C ARG A 246 16.71 5.98 8.81
N LEU A 247 18.03 5.80 8.92
CA LEU A 247 18.99 6.89 9.05
C LEU A 247 19.33 7.53 7.69
N ASP A 248 19.10 6.84 6.58
CA ASP A 248 19.35 7.37 5.24
C ASP A 248 18.11 8.06 4.67
N GLU A 249 18.13 9.38 4.66
CA GLU A 249 17.00 10.20 4.19
C GLU A 249 16.61 9.91 2.74
N ASN A 250 17.58 9.57 1.89
CA ASN A 250 17.31 9.24 0.49
C ASN A 250 16.50 7.96 0.37
N THR A 251 16.89 6.92 1.10
CA THR A 251 16.20 5.63 1.13
C THR A 251 14.76 5.78 1.64
N VAL A 252 14.54 6.58 2.69
CA VAL A 252 13.19 6.82 3.24
C VAL A 252 12.31 7.60 2.25
N ASN A 253 12.85 8.62 1.57
CA ASN A 253 12.12 9.35 0.53
C ASN A 253 11.76 8.47 -0.67
N GLU A 254 12.64 7.53 -1.02
CA GLU A 254 12.39 6.55 -2.08
C GLU A 254 11.31 5.55 -1.68
N PHE A 255 11.27 5.12 -0.41
CA PHE A 255 10.17 4.32 0.13
C PHE A 255 8.84 5.08 0.09
N ALA A 256 8.82 6.34 0.53
CA ALA A 256 7.61 7.17 0.46
C ALA A 256 7.11 7.30 -0.98
N SER A 257 8.01 7.56 -1.93
CA SER A 257 7.67 7.66 -3.35
C SER A 257 7.14 6.34 -3.92
N SER A 258 7.74 5.21 -3.54
CA SER A 258 7.34 3.87 -3.99
C SER A 258 6.00 3.43 -3.39
N LEU A 259 5.70 3.85 -2.16
CA LEU A 259 4.44 3.60 -1.47
C LEU A 259 3.30 4.45 -2.02
N ASN A 260 3.55 5.72 -2.32
CA ASN A 260 2.57 6.55 -3.04
C ASN A 260 2.17 5.93 -4.38
N LEU A 261 3.15 5.33 -5.08
CA LEU A 261 2.89 4.59 -6.31
C LEU A 261 2.16 3.25 -6.07
N LEU A 262 2.29 2.62 -4.89
CA LEU A 262 1.47 1.46 -4.46
C LEU A 262 0.03 1.85 -4.18
N ILE A 263 -0.19 2.96 -3.49
CA ILE A 263 -1.54 3.42 -3.16
C ILE A 263 -2.29 3.85 -4.44
N SER A 264 -1.63 4.51 -5.38
CA SER A 264 -2.26 4.90 -6.65
C SER A 264 -2.74 3.70 -7.49
N ASP A 265 -2.01 2.58 -7.41
CA ASP A 265 -2.27 1.34 -8.17
C ASP A 265 -2.79 0.21 -7.27
N LEU A 266 -3.47 0.53 -6.16
CA LEU A 266 -3.88 -0.47 -5.16
C LEU A 266 -4.76 -1.58 -5.75
N THR A 267 -5.53 -1.29 -6.81
CA THR A 267 -6.37 -2.27 -7.50
C THR A 267 -5.57 -3.40 -8.15
N ASP A 268 -4.33 -3.11 -8.55
CA ASP A 268 -3.45 -4.06 -9.24
C ASP A 268 -2.48 -4.73 -8.24
N TRP A 269 -2.45 -4.29 -6.98
CA TRP A 269 -1.61 -4.89 -5.93
C TRP A 269 -2.14 -6.26 -5.53
N ASN A 270 -1.28 -7.27 -5.63
CA ASN A 270 -1.59 -8.65 -5.28
C ASN A 270 -0.38 -9.29 -4.59
N TRP A 271 -0.66 -10.25 -3.71
CA TRP A 271 0.37 -11.11 -3.15
C TRP A 271 1.08 -11.91 -4.27
N PRO A 272 2.36 -12.27 -4.08
CA PRO A 272 3.08 -13.10 -5.04
C PRO A 272 2.35 -14.42 -5.30
N ILE A 273 2.32 -14.87 -6.56
CA ILE A 273 1.67 -16.13 -6.98
C ILE A 273 2.26 -17.33 -6.22
N ASN A 274 3.55 -17.27 -5.91
CA ASN A 274 4.26 -18.33 -5.18
C ASN A 274 3.98 -18.30 -3.67
N GLY A 275 3.16 -17.36 -3.20
CA GLY A 275 2.89 -17.12 -1.79
C GLY A 275 4.04 -16.41 -1.06
N VAL A 276 3.80 -16.10 0.22
CA VAL A 276 4.81 -15.53 1.13
C VAL A 276 5.23 -16.62 2.11
N ARG A 277 6.54 -16.73 2.36
CA ARG A 277 7.08 -17.72 3.28
C ARG A 277 6.68 -17.39 4.71
N GLY A 278 6.05 -18.34 5.39
CA GLY A 278 5.79 -18.29 6.82
C GLY A 278 6.95 -18.89 7.61
N ILE A 279 7.51 -18.13 8.55
CA ILE A 279 8.49 -18.60 9.54
C ILE A 279 7.76 -18.81 10.86
N PHE A 280 7.73 -20.05 11.34
CA PHE A 280 7.21 -20.36 12.65
C PHE A 280 8.28 -20.11 13.71
N ARG A 281 8.00 -19.20 14.64
CA ARG A 281 8.83 -18.98 15.82
C ARG A 281 8.09 -19.45 17.06
N ARG A 282 8.83 -20.02 18.01
CA ARG A 282 8.31 -20.49 19.28
C ARG A 282 8.50 -19.38 20.32
N ASN A 283 7.41 -18.91 20.91
CA ASN A 283 7.50 -17.98 22.04
C ASN A 283 8.06 -18.69 23.27
N LEU A 284 8.51 -17.93 24.28
CA LEU A 284 8.97 -18.45 25.58
C LEU A 284 7.94 -19.37 26.27
N VAL A 285 6.64 -19.10 26.06
CA VAL A 285 5.50 -19.89 26.57
C VAL A 285 5.29 -21.20 25.80
N GLY A 286 6.05 -21.43 24.72
CA GLY A 286 6.00 -22.63 23.91
C GLY A 286 4.93 -22.67 22.82
N LYS A 287 4.12 -21.61 22.68
CA LYS A 287 3.18 -21.44 21.56
C LYS A 287 3.94 -21.07 20.29
N TYR A 288 3.58 -21.68 19.16
CA TYR A 288 4.10 -21.30 17.85
C TYR A 288 3.29 -20.13 17.28
N ARG A 289 3.99 -19.14 16.72
CA ARG A 289 3.41 -18.07 15.91
C ARG A 289 4.05 -18.09 14.53
N CYS A 290 3.23 -17.89 13.50
CA CYS A 290 3.69 -17.74 12.12
C CYS A 290 3.96 -16.26 11.85
N PHE A 291 5.17 -15.96 11.37
CA PHE A 291 5.58 -14.65 10.91
C PHE A 291 5.78 -14.69 9.40
N TYR A 292 5.27 -13.71 8.68
CA TYR A 292 5.45 -13.65 7.24
C TYR A 292 6.78 -12.98 6.91
N GLU A 293 7.59 -13.63 6.08
CA GLU A 293 8.83 -13.07 5.58
C GLU A 293 8.55 -12.33 4.26
N GLU A 294 7.89 -11.19 4.40
CA GLU A 294 7.61 -10.26 3.31
C GLU A 294 8.79 -9.33 3.02
N ASP A 295 8.78 -8.66 1.87
CA ASP A 295 9.80 -7.67 1.54
C ASP A 295 9.62 -6.39 2.37
N PHE A 296 10.68 -5.58 2.48
CA PHE A 296 10.64 -4.37 3.31
C PHE A 296 9.60 -3.36 2.85
N LEU A 297 9.36 -3.22 1.53
CA LEU A 297 8.39 -2.27 1.04
C LEU A 297 6.97 -2.71 1.41
N THR A 298 6.63 -3.99 1.21
CA THR A 298 5.32 -4.53 1.60
C THR A 298 5.12 -4.50 3.12
N ALA A 299 6.13 -4.84 3.91
CA ALA A 299 6.05 -4.76 5.37
C ALA A 299 5.77 -3.31 5.84
N ILE A 300 6.50 -2.32 5.31
CA ILE A 300 6.29 -0.90 5.64
C ILE A 300 4.91 -0.44 5.15
N PHE A 301 4.47 -0.88 3.98
CA PHE A 301 3.15 -0.57 3.44
C PHE A 301 2.03 -1.04 4.37
N LEU A 302 2.06 -2.32 4.76
CA LEU A 302 1.06 -2.91 5.63
C LEU A 302 1.07 -2.31 7.03
N GLU A 303 2.26 -2.03 7.57
CA GLU A 303 2.37 -1.34 8.86
C GLU A 303 1.77 0.08 8.78
N HIS A 304 2.11 0.84 7.74
CA HIS A 304 1.58 2.19 7.55
C HIS A 304 0.05 2.19 7.48
N LEU A 305 -0.54 1.30 6.67
CA LEU A 305 -1.99 1.12 6.60
C LEU A 305 -2.57 0.69 7.96
N GLY A 306 -1.91 -0.26 8.62
CA GLY A 306 -2.31 -0.77 9.93
C GLY A 306 -2.36 0.34 10.97
N LEU A 307 -1.36 1.21 11.03
CA LEU A 307 -1.31 2.36 11.94
C LEU A 307 -2.44 3.37 11.64
N LYS A 308 -2.62 3.74 10.37
CA LYS A 308 -3.67 4.69 9.95
C LYS A 308 -5.07 4.15 10.26
N TRP A 309 -5.33 2.86 10.01
CA TRP A 309 -6.60 2.23 10.35
C TRP A 309 -6.81 2.04 11.85
N SER A 310 -5.77 1.65 12.57
CA SER A 310 -5.82 1.46 14.02
C SER A 310 -6.20 2.76 14.74
N TYR A 311 -5.59 3.87 14.35
CA TYR A 311 -5.94 5.19 14.88
C TYR A 311 -7.40 5.56 14.60
N HIS A 312 -7.85 5.41 13.34
CA HIS A 312 -9.23 5.71 12.97
C HIS A 312 -10.24 4.84 13.75
N PHE A 313 -9.99 3.54 13.84
CA PHE A 313 -10.87 2.63 14.57
C PHE A 313 -10.88 2.92 16.07
N LYS A 314 -9.72 3.26 16.68
CA LYS A 314 -9.68 3.67 18.09
C LYS A 314 -10.62 4.85 18.35
N LEU A 315 -10.54 5.89 17.52
CA LEU A 315 -11.37 7.08 17.66
C LEU A 315 -12.86 6.81 17.45
N GLU A 316 -13.22 6.14 16.35
CA GLU A 316 -14.62 5.92 16.00
C GLU A 316 -15.29 4.88 16.90
N LEU A 317 -14.58 3.82 17.30
CA LEU A 317 -15.11 2.86 18.26
C LEU A 317 -15.24 3.46 19.65
N LYS A 318 -14.33 4.35 20.08
CA LYS A 318 -14.49 5.09 21.35
C LYS A 318 -15.75 5.94 21.35
N LYS A 319 -16.07 6.61 20.23
CA LYS A 319 -17.34 7.36 20.08
C LYS A 319 -18.56 6.43 20.17
N LEU A 320 -18.53 5.31 19.44
CA LEU A 320 -19.61 4.32 19.46
C LEU A 320 -19.82 3.74 20.87
N PHE A 321 -18.72 3.40 21.54
CA PHE A 321 -18.72 2.83 22.88
C PHE A 321 -19.27 3.79 23.93
N ARG A 322 -18.97 5.09 23.84
CA ARG A 322 -19.58 6.13 24.71
C ARG A 322 -21.11 6.15 24.62
N VAL A 323 -21.67 5.98 23.41
CA VAL A 323 -23.13 5.94 23.24
C VAL A 323 -23.73 4.67 23.87
N LEU A 324 -23.05 3.52 23.70
CA LEU A 324 -23.45 2.25 24.31
C LEU A 324 -23.41 2.32 25.85
N ASN A 325 -22.32 2.85 26.40
CA ASN A 325 -22.12 2.98 27.83
C ASN A 325 -23.06 4.00 28.46
N LYS A 326 -23.39 5.09 27.78
CA LYS A 326 -24.37 6.07 28.29
C LYS A 326 -25.71 5.39 28.62
N LYS A 327 -26.19 4.51 27.74
CA LYS A 327 -27.40 3.71 28.01
C LYS A 327 -27.24 2.79 29.23
N SER A 328 -26.07 2.15 29.38
CA SER A 328 -25.79 1.32 30.55
C SER A 328 -25.71 2.14 31.84
N ARG A 329 -25.19 3.36 31.79
CA ARG A 329 -25.11 4.27 32.94
C ARG A 329 -26.46 4.84 33.34
N ASP A 330 -27.28 5.24 32.38
CA ASP A 330 -28.63 5.75 32.64
C ASP A 330 -29.49 4.70 33.38
N ASN A 331 -29.18 3.41 33.21
CA ASN A 331 -29.85 2.29 33.87
C ASN A 331 -29.23 1.89 35.22
N CYS A 332 -28.15 2.54 35.68
CA CYS A 332 -27.39 2.14 36.88
C CYS A 332 -27.28 3.30 37.90
N SER A 333 -27.28 2.98 39.19
CA SER A 333 -27.02 3.98 40.24
C SER A 333 -25.59 4.50 40.16
N SER A 334 -25.38 5.79 40.46
CA SER A 334 -24.07 6.45 40.46
C SER A 334 -23.06 5.87 41.46
N ARG A 335 -23.51 5.06 42.43
CA ARG A 335 -22.65 4.33 43.38
C ARG A 335 -22.46 2.86 43.02
N SER A 336 -22.98 2.41 41.88
CA SER A 336 -22.87 1.00 41.48
C SER A 336 -21.48 0.71 40.92
N ILE A 337 -20.97 -0.50 41.19
CA ILE A 337 -19.72 -1.01 40.61
C ILE A 337 -19.76 -0.95 39.07
N GLN A 338 -20.95 -1.13 38.48
CA GLN A 338 -21.13 -1.07 37.04
C GLN A 338 -20.92 0.35 36.49
N TYR A 339 -21.34 1.38 37.23
CA TYR A 339 -21.09 2.77 36.86
C TYR A 339 -19.60 3.10 36.87
N GLU A 340 -18.88 2.71 37.93
CA GLU A 340 -17.42 2.87 38.03
C GLU A 340 -16.67 2.10 36.94
N ARG A 341 -17.09 0.87 36.62
CA ARG A 341 -16.52 0.09 35.52
C ARG A 341 -16.69 0.78 34.16
N CYS A 342 -17.85 1.38 33.91
CA CYS A 342 -18.08 2.12 32.66
C CYS A 342 -17.22 3.38 32.55
N LEU A 343 -16.89 4.05 33.66
CA LEU A 343 -15.97 5.19 33.69
C LEU A 343 -14.53 4.74 33.41
N ILE A 344 -14.05 3.75 34.15
CA ILE A 344 -12.69 3.22 34.01
C ILE A 344 -12.45 2.66 32.59
N GLN A 345 -13.44 1.98 32.01
CA GLN A 345 -13.34 1.47 30.63
C GLN A 345 -13.22 2.59 29.59
N GLU A 346 -13.89 3.74 29.79
CA GLU A 346 -13.83 4.83 28.82
C GLU A 346 -12.54 5.65 28.85
N ASP A 347 -11.93 5.76 30.03
CA ASP A 347 -10.78 6.63 30.26
C ASP A 347 -9.44 5.88 30.23
N GLU A 348 -9.36 4.65 30.79
CA GLU A 348 -8.07 3.98 31.01
C GLU A 348 -7.81 2.75 30.13
N TYR A 349 -8.83 1.93 29.81
CA TYR A 349 -8.59 0.59 29.26
C TYR A 349 -9.00 0.39 27.80
N TRP A 350 -9.95 1.17 27.27
CA TRP A 350 -10.45 0.92 25.91
C TRP A 350 -9.40 1.22 24.85
N MET A 351 -8.82 0.15 24.28
CA MET A 351 -7.80 0.21 23.23
C MET A 351 -6.55 1.02 23.62
N ALA A 352 -6.15 0.98 24.89
CA ALA A 352 -4.98 1.70 25.40
C ALA A 352 -3.67 1.36 24.66
N SER A 353 -3.57 0.14 24.11
CA SER A 353 -2.44 -0.31 23.29
C SER A 353 -2.36 0.34 21.90
N LEU A 354 -3.40 1.04 21.46
CA LEU A 354 -3.40 1.75 20.17
C LEU A 354 -2.95 3.20 20.35
N PRO A 355 -2.29 3.82 19.36
CA PRO A 355 -1.82 5.20 19.48
C PRO A 355 -2.99 6.22 19.59
N ASP A 356 -2.83 7.23 20.44
CA ASP A 356 -3.80 8.32 20.65
C ASP A 356 -3.70 9.45 19.62
N GLY A 357 -2.66 9.45 18.79
CA GLY A 357 -2.42 10.49 17.78
C GLY A 357 -1.40 10.04 16.73
N LEU A 358 -1.47 10.63 15.53
CA LEU A 358 -0.50 10.39 14.46
C LEU A 358 0.91 10.92 14.82
N ASN A 359 1.02 11.89 15.74
CA ASN A 359 2.27 12.59 16.06
C ASN A 359 2.85 12.29 17.46
N ASN A 360 2.35 11.28 18.17
CA ASN A 360 2.93 10.96 19.47
C ASN A 360 4.28 10.25 19.27
N ASN A 361 5.34 11.04 19.34
CA ASN A 361 6.73 10.60 19.51
C ASN A 361 6.80 9.45 20.51
N SER A 362 7.46 8.37 20.08
CA SER A 362 8.23 7.36 20.85
C SER A 362 7.63 6.64 22.06
N ASP A 363 6.60 7.14 22.73
CA ASP A 363 6.31 6.69 24.10
C ASP A 363 5.13 5.72 24.18
N ALA A 364 4.32 5.60 23.13
CA ALA A 364 3.19 4.67 23.08
C ALA A 364 3.57 3.23 22.65
N PHE A 365 4.76 3.01 22.10
CA PHE A 365 5.19 1.70 21.57
C PHE A 365 5.87 0.79 22.61
N TYR A 366 5.98 1.22 23.87
CA TYR A 366 6.64 0.46 24.94
C TYR A 366 5.74 -0.57 25.65
N TYR A 367 4.47 -0.71 25.26
CA TYR A 367 3.52 -1.61 25.93
C TYR A 367 2.83 -2.61 24.96
N ALA A 368 3.62 -3.35 24.19
CA ALA A 368 3.16 -4.56 23.50
C ALA A 368 4.02 -5.77 23.87
#